data_AF-A0A2N3TBU4-F1
#
_entry.id   AF-A0A2N3TBU4-F1
#
_cell.length_a   1.000
_cell.length_b   1.000
_cell.length_c   1.000
_cell.angle_alpha   90.00
_cell.angle_beta   90.00
_cell.angle_gamma   90.00
#
_symmetry.space_group_name_H-M   'P 1'
#
loop_
_entity.id
_entity.type
_entity.pdbx_description
1 polymer ?
#
loop_
_entity_poly.entity_id
_entity_poly.type
_entity_poly.pdbx_seq_one_letter_code
_entity_poly.pdbx_strand_id
1 'polypeptide(L)'
;MIYQKERKIPWAKELDSFPVKNFTITTLNEKIQSRLMLSYSSEKDLQSMGIWYNAKKNQFSINHTPKENIKTKDGKLVDNYWVFNGNSNITFTMEPFLQMPERYQKFKKSLKKLLIENQKE
;
A
#
# COMPACT_ATOMS: atom_id res chain seq x y z
N MET A 1 -17.93 11.19 7.86
CA MET A 1 -17.40 9.81 7.85
C MET A 1 -18.10 9.07 6.73
N ILE A 2 -17.44 8.84 5.59
CA ILE A 2 -18.05 8.05 4.51
C ILE A 2 -17.74 6.60 4.81
N TYR A 3 -18.72 5.88 5.33
CA TYR A 3 -18.63 4.44 5.49
C TYR A 3 -18.78 3.80 4.10
N GLN A 4 -17.79 3.03 3.67
CA GLN A 4 -17.89 2.10 2.54
C GLN A 4 -19.02 1.05 2.70
N LYS A 5 -19.83 1.11 3.76
CA LYS A 5 -20.98 0.22 4.02
C LYS A 5 -22.09 0.32 2.98
N GLU A 6 -22.20 1.41 2.23
CA GLU A 6 -23.38 1.67 1.39
C GLU A 6 -23.32 1.06 -0.01
N ARG A 7 -22.13 0.66 -0.50
CA ARG A 7 -21.99 -0.09 -1.76
C ARG A 7 -21.25 -1.38 -1.44
N LYS A 8 -21.93 -2.54 -1.55
CA LYS A 8 -21.36 -3.89 -1.40
C LYS A 8 -20.37 -4.21 -2.54
N ILE A 9 -19.34 -3.39 -2.70
CA ILE A 9 -18.29 -3.62 -3.67
C ILE A 9 -17.45 -4.78 -3.12
N PRO A 10 -17.35 -5.91 -3.84
CA PRO A 10 -16.50 -7.00 -3.41
C PRO A 10 -15.06 -6.52 -3.32
N TRP A 11 -14.33 -7.03 -2.33
CA TRP A 11 -12.90 -6.80 -2.25
C TRP A 11 -12.21 -7.34 -3.50
N ALA A 12 -11.06 -6.75 -3.84
CA ALA A 12 -10.20 -7.28 -4.89
C ALA A 12 -9.81 -8.73 -4.55
N LYS A 13 -9.85 -9.62 -5.55
CA LYS A 13 -9.61 -11.07 -5.40
C LYS A 13 -8.22 -11.34 -4.80
N GLU A 14 -7.26 -10.49 -5.10
CA GLU A 14 -5.89 -10.50 -4.59
C GLU A 14 -5.83 -10.38 -3.06
N LEU A 15 -6.90 -9.87 -2.43
CA LEU A 15 -6.99 -9.74 -0.99
C LEU A 15 -7.70 -10.93 -0.32
N ASP A 16 -8.22 -11.91 -1.07
CA ASP A 16 -9.02 -13.02 -0.51
C ASP A 16 -8.30 -13.78 0.61
N SER A 17 -6.97 -13.89 0.55
CA SER A 17 -6.14 -14.56 1.56
C SER A 17 -6.09 -13.86 2.92
N PHE A 18 -6.51 -12.59 3.03
CA PHE A 18 -6.46 -11.84 4.30
C PHE A 18 -7.77 -12.00 5.09
N PRO A 19 -7.78 -12.70 6.24
CA PRO A 19 -9.01 -12.94 7.00
C PRO A 19 -9.68 -11.67 7.54
N VAL A 20 -8.89 -10.67 7.91
CA VAL A 20 -9.39 -9.39 8.40
C VAL A 20 -8.99 -8.30 7.43
N LYS A 21 -9.98 -7.50 7.00
CA LYS A 21 -9.81 -6.35 6.12
C LYS A 21 -10.58 -5.19 6.70
N ASN A 22 -9.91 -4.07 6.89
CA ASN A 22 -10.54 -2.83 7.32
C ASN A 22 -10.00 -1.67 6.50
N PHE A 23 -10.90 -0.84 6.00
CA PHE A 23 -10.53 0.36 5.27
C PHE A 23 -11.28 1.55 5.84
N THR A 24 -10.54 2.60 6.16
CA THR A 24 -11.08 3.85 6.69
C THR A 24 -10.60 5.04 5.87
N ILE A 25 -11.49 6.00 5.66
CA ILE A 25 -11.17 7.31 5.08
C ILE A 25 -11.45 8.35 6.15
N THR A 26 -10.43 9.13 6.48
CA THR A 26 -10.53 10.26 7.40
C THR A 26 -10.09 11.53 6.68
N THR A 27 -10.63 12.67 7.11
CA THR A 27 -10.17 13.99 6.67
C THR A 27 -9.42 14.61 7.84
N LEU A 28 -8.13 14.90 7.65
CA LEU A 28 -7.28 15.54 8.64
C LEU A 28 -6.60 16.75 8.00
N ASN A 29 -6.74 17.93 8.59
CA ASN A 29 -6.16 19.18 8.07
C ASN A 29 -6.49 19.40 6.58
N GLU A 30 -7.77 19.25 6.21
CA GLU A 30 -8.29 19.36 4.84
C GLU A 30 -7.70 18.34 3.83
N LYS A 31 -6.90 17.38 4.29
CA LYS A 31 -6.34 16.31 3.48
C LYS A 31 -7.09 15.01 3.73
N ILE A 32 -7.38 14.31 2.64
CA ILE A 32 -7.98 12.98 2.69
C ILE A 32 -6.88 11.98 2.99
N GLN A 33 -7.06 11.20 4.06
CA GLN A 33 -6.19 10.12 4.46
C GLN A 33 -6.97 8.81 4.40
N SER A 34 -6.43 7.84 3.66
CA SER A 34 -6.97 6.48 3.60
C SER A 34 -6.06 5.54 4.38
N ARG A 35 -6.64 4.67 5.20
CA ARG A 35 -5.93 3.59 5.90
C ARG A 35 -6.53 2.25 5.53
N LEU A 36 -5.70 1.36 5.01
CA LEU A 36 -6.02 -0.06 4.81
C LEU A 36 -5.29 -0.86 5.90
N MET A 37 -6.02 -1.70 6.62
CA MET A 37 -5.47 -2.66 7.58
C MET A 37 -5.87 -4.06 7.16
N LEU A 38 -4.88 -4.95 7.12
CA LEU A 38 -5.05 -6.36 6.79
C LEU A 38 -4.39 -7.19 7.88
N SER A 39 -5.04 -8.28 8.29
CA SER A 39 -4.39 -9.33 9.06
C SER A 39 -4.08 -10.50 8.14
N TYR A 40 -2.92 -11.13 8.32
CA TYR A 40 -2.48 -12.32 7.60
C TYR A 40 -2.38 -13.51 8.55
N SER A 41 -2.51 -14.73 8.03
CA SER A 41 -2.41 -15.96 8.83
C SER A 41 -1.04 -16.62 8.69
N SER A 42 -0.36 -16.37 7.57
CA SER A 42 0.99 -16.84 7.32
C SER A 42 1.79 -15.82 6.51
N GLU A 43 3.11 -15.89 6.58
CA GLU A 43 3.99 -15.00 5.80
C GLU A 43 3.83 -15.20 4.29
N LYS A 44 3.26 -16.34 3.85
CA LYS A 44 2.93 -16.58 2.44
C LYS A 44 1.86 -15.62 1.93
N ASP A 45 0.91 -15.22 2.77
CA ASP A 45 -0.18 -14.31 2.37
C ASP A 45 0.36 -12.93 1.97
N LEU A 46 1.48 -12.52 2.58
CA LEU A 46 2.16 -11.25 2.33
C LEU A 46 2.79 -11.15 0.92
N GLN A 47 2.99 -12.28 0.23
CA GLN A 47 3.53 -12.29 -1.13
C GLN A 47 2.61 -11.59 -2.13
N SER A 48 1.29 -11.61 -1.88
CA SER A 48 0.30 -10.85 -2.66
C SER A 48 0.56 -9.33 -2.63
N MET A 49 1.24 -8.86 -1.59
CA MET A 49 1.66 -7.46 -1.42
C MET A 49 3.11 -7.22 -1.84
N GLY A 50 3.75 -8.20 -2.47
CA GLY A 50 5.17 -8.12 -2.87
C GLY A 50 6.15 -8.22 -1.70
N ILE A 51 5.70 -8.71 -0.54
CA ILE A 51 6.53 -8.90 0.66
C ILE A 51 6.83 -10.39 0.81
N TRP A 52 8.12 -10.73 0.76
CA TRP A 52 8.60 -12.10 0.86
C TRP A 52 9.20 -12.36 2.23
N TYR A 53 9.13 -13.60 2.72
CA TYR A 53 9.75 -14.00 3.98
C TYR A 53 10.75 -15.14 3.77
N ASN A 54 11.93 -15.00 4.36
CA ASN A 54 12.97 -16.00 4.39
C ASN A 54 13.12 -16.55 5.81
N ALA A 55 12.54 -17.73 6.06
CA ALA A 55 12.58 -18.38 7.37
C ALA A 55 14.00 -18.72 7.85
N LYS A 56 14.94 -19.05 6.94
CA LYS A 56 16.33 -19.39 7.31
C LYS A 56 17.08 -18.20 7.89
N LYS A 57 16.78 -17.00 7.39
CA LYS A 57 17.42 -15.74 7.82
C LYS A 57 16.56 -14.93 8.79
N ASN A 58 15.32 -15.37 9.03
CA ASN A 58 14.29 -14.62 9.73
C ASN A 58 14.19 -13.16 9.22
N GLN A 59 13.99 -13.02 7.92
CA GLN A 59 14.02 -11.73 7.22
C GLN A 59 12.86 -11.59 6.25
N PHE A 60 12.30 -10.39 6.20
CA PHE A 60 11.37 -10.01 5.15
C PHE A 60 12.10 -9.24 4.04
N SER A 61 11.61 -9.34 2.81
CA SER A 61 12.15 -8.60 1.69
C SER A 61 11.09 -8.03 0.76
N ILE A 62 11.40 -6.87 0.20
CA ILE A 62 10.61 -6.19 -0.83
C ILE A 62 11.54 -5.90 -2.01
N ASN A 63 11.08 -6.10 -3.23
CA ASN A 63 11.86 -5.78 -4.42
C ASN A 63 12.26 -4.30 -4.42
N HIS A 64 13.53 -4.02 -4.72
CA HIS A 64 13.99 -2.67 -4.94
C HIS A 64 13.71 -2.26 -6.38
N THR A 65 12.68 -1.44 -6.58
CA THR A 65 12.44 -0.78 -7.86
C THR A 65 12.65 0.72 -7.70
N PRO A 66 13.65 1.35 -8.35
CA PRO A 66 13.94 2.78 -8.16
C PRO A 66 12.73 3.71 -8.36
N LYS A 67 11.83 3.36 -9.29
CA LYS A 67 10.60 4.12 -9.58
C LYS A 67 9.57 4.13 -8.45
N GLU A 68 9.65 3.19 -7.52
CA GLU A 68 8.77 3.07 -6.35
C GLU A 68 9.23 3.99 -5.21
N ASN A 69 10.49 4.45 -5.25
CA ASN A 69 11.05 5.41 -4.31
C ASN A 69 10.77 5.02 -2.84
N ILE A 70 11.06 3.74 -2.51
CA ILE A 70 10.88 3.22 -1.16
C ILE A 70 11.90 3.90 -0.23
N LYS A 71 11.40 4.42 0.89
CA LYS A 71 12.21 4.95 1.99
C LYS A 71 11.89 4.19 3.26
N THR A 72 12.92 3.85 4.04
CA THR A 72 12.76 3.15 5.31
C THR A 72 13.89 3.51 6.26
N LYS A 73 13.64 3.39 7.56
CA LYS A 73 14.66 3.50 8.61
C LYS A 73 15.13 2.13 9.11
N ASP A 74 14.31 1.10 8.91
CA ASP A 74 14.46 -0.23 9.54
C ASP A 74 14.93 -1.29 8.54
N GLY A 75 14.88 -0.98 7.24
CA GLY A 75 15.35 -1.84 6.16
C GLY A 75 16.72 -1.44 5.62
N LYS A 76 17.43 -2.42 5.09
CA LYS A 76 18.71 -2.22 4.39
C LYS A 76 18.62 -2.73 2.96
N LEU A 77 19.27 -2.02 2.03
CA LEU A 77 19.37 -2.47 0.66
C LEU A 77 20.46 -3.56 0.56
N VAL A 78 20.07 -4.74 0.09
CA VAL A 78 20.97 -5.87 -0.19
C VAL A 78 20.65 -6.33 -1.59
N ASP A 79 21.60 -6.16 -2.50
CA ASP A 79 21.41 -6.38 -3.94
C ASP A 79 20.17 -5.63 -4.46
N ASN A 80 19.18 -6.37 -4.96
CA ASN A 80 17.94 -5.83 -5.52
C ASN A 80 16.77 -5.87 -4.52
N TYR A 81 17.03 -5.92 -3.21
CA TYR A 81 16.00 -6.07 -2.19
C TYR A 81 16.19 -5.13 -1.02
N TRP A 82 15.09 -4.51 -0.58
CA TRP A 82 14.98 -3.98 0.77
C TRP A 82 14.75 -5.14 1.72
N VAL A 83 15.65 -5.35 2.66
CA VAL A 83 15.63 -6.45 3.63
C VAL A 83 15.38 -5.92 5.04
N PHE A 84 14.49 -6.58 5.77
CA PHE A 84 14.06 -6.20 7.11
C PHE A 84 14.19 -7.38 8.09
N ASN A 85 14.38 -7.08 9.38
CA ASN A 85 14.44 -8.08 10.44
C ASN A 85 13.03 -8.61 10.77
N GLY A 86 12.85 -9.93 10.83
CA GLY A 86 11.56 -10.56 11.14
C GLY A 86 11.10 -10.45 12.60
N ASN A 87 11.99 -10.07 13.52
CA ASN A 87 11.67 -9.86 14.93
C ASN A 87 11.23 -8.43 15.26
N SER A 88 11.01 -7.58 14.27
CA SER A 88 10.72 -6.15 14.48
C SER A 88 9.62 -5.66 13.55
N ASN A 89 8.95 -4.59 13.96
CA ASN A 89 7.97 -3.94 13.10
C ASN A 89 8.68 -3.39 11.85
N ILE A 90 8.08 -3.65 10.69
CA ILE A 90 8.60 -3.19 9.41
C ILE A 90 7.85 -1.93 9.02
N THR A 91 8.57 -0.83 8.85
CA THR A 91 8.00 0.42 8.37
C THR A 91 8.74 0.91 7.14
N PHE A 92 7.98 1.24 6.09
CA PHE A 92 8.49 1.89 4.90
C PHE A 92 7.43 2.85 4.33
N THR A 93 7.90 3.83 3.57
CA THR A 93 7.05 4.67 2.72
C THR A 93 7.41 4.40 1.27
N MET A 94 6.41 4.49 0.39
CA MET A 94 6.57 4.32 -1.05
C MET A 94 5.93 5.52 -1.74
N GLU A 95 6.69 6.20 -2.60
CA GLU A 95 6.25 7.38 -3.34
C GLU A 95 6.47 7.12 -4.84
N PRO A 96 5.66 6.23 -5.45
CA PRO A 96 5.88 5.82 -6.82
C PRO A 96 5.62 6.99 -7.77
N PHE A 97 6.31 6.98 -8.92
CA PHE A 97 6.14 7.98 -9.99
C PHE A 97 6.48 9.42 -9.57
N LEU A 98 7.42 9.63 -8.64
CA LEU A 98 7.90 10.96 -8.25
C LEU A 98 8.34 11.79 -9.47
N GLN A 99 8.98 11.14 -10.46
CA GLN A 99 9.41 11.73 -11.72
C GLN A 99 8.53 11.24 -12.88
N MET A 100 7.22 11.48 -12.80
CA MET A 100 6.28 11.10 -13.86
C MET A 100 6.59 11.86 -15.16
N PRO A 101 6.81 11.16 -16.29
CA PRO A 101 7.07 11.83 -17.57
C PRO A 101 5.92 12.77 -17.96
N GLU A 102 6.26 13.94 -18.51
CA GLU A 102 5.31 15.03 -18.80
C GLU A 102 4.08 14.55 -19.60
N ARG A 103 4.29 13.70 -20.61
CA ARG A 103 3.22 13.14 -21.44
C ARG A 103 2.12 12.40 -20.65
N TYR A 104 2.43 11.92 -19.45
CA TYR A 104 1.48 11.21 -18.58
C TYR A 104 0.86 12.10 -17.51
N GLN A 105 1.43 13.28 -17.23
CA GLN A 105 0.94 14.16 -16.16
C GLN A 105 -0.51 14.61 -16.42
N LYS A 106 -0.91 14.77 -17.69
CA LYS A 106 -2.30 15.07 -18.09
C LYS A 106 -3.35 14.06 -17.62
N PHE A 107 -2.94 12.82 -17.32
CA PHE A 107 -3.86 11.78 -16.83
C PHE A 107 -4.02 11.80 -15.31
N LYS A 108 -3.25 12.61 -14.58
CA LYS A 108 -3.36 12.72 -13.12
C LYS A 108 -4.69 13.38 -12.76
N LYS A 109 -5.56 12.62 -12.08
CA LYS A 109 -6.83 13.14 -11.55
C LYS A 109 -6.69 13.43 -10.06
N SER A 110 -7.17 14.60 -9.64
CA SER A 110 -7.28 14.94 -8.23
C SER A 110 -8.38 14.10 -7.58
N LEU A 111 -8.10 13.49 -6.42
CA LEU A 111 -9.09 12.75 -5.65
C LEU A 111 -10.28 13.64 -5.25
N LYS A 112 -10.03 14.92 -4.94
CA LYS A 112 -11.10 15.90 -4.66
C LYS A 112 -12.04 16.07 -5.85
N LYS A 113 -11.50 16.10 -7.08
CA LYS A 113 -12.29 16.21 -8.30
C LYS A 113 -13.15 14.96 -8.51
N LEU A 114 -12.56 13.77 -8.34
CA LEU A 114 -13.28 12.49 -8.44
C LEU A 114 -14.42 12.39 -7.42
N LEU A 115 -14.23 12.89 -6.19
CA LEU A 115 -15.27 12.87 -5.16
C LEU A 115 -16.43 13.82 -5.49
N ILE A 116 -16.16 14.99 -6.06
CA ILE A 116 -17.21 15.92 -6.51
C ILE A 116 -17.99 15.31 -7.69
N GLU A 117 -17.31 14.65 -8.63
CA GLU A 117 -17.95 13.98 -9.78
C GLU A 117 -18.90 12.85 -9.32
N ASN A 118 -18.49 12.05 -8.33
CA ASN A 118 -19.30 10.93 -7.81
C ASN A 118 -20.45 11.35 -6.86
N GLN A 119 -20.53 12.61 -6.44
CA GLN A 119 -21.64 13.14 -5.64
C GLN A 119 -22.77 13.74 -6.50
N LYS A 120 -22.58 13.83 -7.83
CA LYS A 120 -23.55 14.38 -8.77
C LYS A 120 -24.42 13.32 -9.47
N GLU A 121 -24.18 12.04 -9.18
CA GLU A 121 -25.01 10.89 -9.56
C GLU A 121 -25.83 10.42 -8.35
#